data_AF-A0AAU3PMX9-F1
#
_entry.id   AF-A0AAU3PMX9-F1
#
_cell.length_a   1.000
_cell.length_b   1.000
_cell.length_c   1.000
_cell.angle_alpha   90.00
_cell.angle_beta   90.00
_cell.angle_gamma   90.00
#
_symmetry.space_group_name_H-M   'P 1'
#
loop_
_entity.id
_entity.type
_entity.pdbx_description
1 polymer ?
#
loop_
_entity_poly.entity_id
_entity_poly.type
_entity_poly.pdbx_seq_one_letter_code
_entity_poly.pdbx_strand_id
1 'polypeptide(L)'
;MRRHAAGFVAHATARNRLPLDYTVASLRVADFLIDGLRKGTSDRTSVTGALFGIGAYVGEVLVRRAGAVWVDFDAAQRLYFGQPAGVRMPDGRVWNPLGKVVNRFELGREESLQTFYLTLHGRGGDRGKGRTCAAL
;
A
#
# COMPACT_ATOMS: atom_id res chain seq x y z
N MET A 1 4.13 7.74 -8.92
CA MET A 1 3.17 6.69 -8.49
C MET A 1 1.71 6.99 -8.80
N ARG A 2 1.18 8.17 -8.50
CA ARG A 2 -0.21 8.59 -8.81
C ARG A 2 -0.73 8.23 -10.21
N ARG A 3 0.06 8.47 -11.28
CA ARG A 3 -0.32 8.12 -12.67
C ARG A 3 -0.54 6.61 -12.87
N HIS A 4 0.28 5.77 -12.22
CA HIS A 4 0.20 4.32 -12.34
C HIS A 4 -1.04 3.80 -11.61
N ALA A 5 -1.34 4.36 -10.43
CA ALA A 5 -2.58 4.06 -9.72
C ALA A 5 -3.83 4.46 -10.54
N ALA A 6 -3.82 5.63 -11.16
CA ALA A 6 -4.93 6.08 -12.00
C ALA A 6 -5.11 5.19 -13.25
N GLY A 7 -4.01 4.84 -13.93
CA GLY A 7 -4.03 3.91 -15.06
C GLY A 7 -4.52 2.52 -14.67
N PHE A 8 -4.12 2.02 -13.50
CA PHE A 8 -4.62 0.77 -12.94
C PHE A 8 -6.14 0.83 -12.70
N VAL A 9 -6.64 1.88 -12.03
CA VAL A 9 -8.08 2.04 -11.78
C VAL A 9 -8.84 2.06 -13.09
N ALA A 10 -8.42 2.88 -14.06
CA ALA A 10 -9.06 2.98 -15.36
C ALA A 10 -9.13 1.61 -16.06
N HIS A 11 -8.04 0.85 -16.04
CA HIS A 11 -7.98 -0.48 -16.64
C HIS A 11 -8.87 -1.48 -15.91
N ALA A 12 -8.76 -1.55 -14.57
CA ALA A 12 -9.52 -2.48 -13.74
C ALA A 12 -11.03 -2.21 -13.79
N THR A 13 -11.45 -0.96 -13.97
CA THR A 13 -12.86 -0.58 -14.06
C THR A 13 -13.41 -0.58 -15.49
N ALA A 14 -12.58 -0.80 -16.51
CA ALA A 14 -13.00 -0.69 -17.92
C ALA A 14 -14.11 -1.67 -18.30
N ARG A 15 -14.10 -2.87 -17.71
CA ARG A 15 -15.06 -3.94 -18.01
C ARG A 15 -16.12 -4.13 -16.92
N ASN A 16 -15.83 -3.73 -15.69
CA ASN A 16 -16.73 -3.90 -14.55
C ASN A 16 -16.56 -2.74 -13.57
N ARG A 17 -17.65 -2.16 -13.06
CA ARG A 17 -17.56 -1.08 -12.07
C ARG A 17 -17.08 -1.64 -10.72
N LEU A 18 -15.77 -1.61 -10.51
CA LEU A 18 -15.17 -1.91 -9.22
C LEU A 18 -15.07 -0.62 -8.40
N PRO A 19 -15.44 -0.61 -7.10
CA PRO A 19 -15.37 0.58 -6.27
C PRO A 19 -13.93 0.85 -5.79
N LEU A 20 -13.08 1.25 -6.75
CA LEU A 20 -11.68 1.65 -6.54
C LEU A 20 -11.57 3.18 -6.40
N ASP A 21 -12.22 3.71 -5.37
CA ASP A 21 -12.45 5.15 -5.12
C ASP A 21 -11.41 5.81 -4.18
N TYR A 22 -10.28 5.12 -3.94
CA TYR A 22 -9.23 5.53 -3.00
C TYR A 22 -9.71 5.70 -1.55
N THR A 23 -10.80 5.04 -1.15
CA THR A 23 -11.20 4.92 0.26
C THR A 23 -10.45 3.79 0.96
N VAL A 24 -10.46 3.77 2.29
CA VAL A 24 -9.93 2.62 3.05
C VAL A 24 -10.74 1.36 2.78
N ALA A 25 -12.07 1.48 2.60
CA ALA A 25 -12.95 0.36 2.31
C ALA A 25 -12.59 -0.33 0.98
N SER A 26 -12.15 0.45 -0.02
CA SER A 26 -11.72 -0.08 -1.32
C SER A 26 -10.50 -1.01 -1.26
N LEU A 27 -9.73 -1.02 -0.16
CA LEU A 27 -8.61 -1.97 0.01
C LEU A 27 -9.09 -3.42 0.03
N ARG A 28 -10.34 -3.68 0.44
CA ARG A 28 -10.96 -5.01 0.32
C ARG A 28 -11.09 -5.44 -1.15
N VAL A 29 -11.40 -4.51 -2.04
CA VAL A 29 -11.47 -4.78 -3.49
C VAL A 29 -10.09 -5.14 -4.01
N ALA A 30 -9.03 -4.45 -3.57
CA ALA A 30 -7.67 -4.81 -3.91
C ALA A 30 -7.29 -6.21 -3.39
N ASP A 31 -7.66 -6.57 -2.16
CA ASP A 31 -7.50 -7.93 -1.63
C ASP A 31 -8.22 -8.98 -2.53
N PHE A 32 -9.46 -8.70 -2.94
CA PHE A 32 -10.21 -9.58 -3.86
C PHE A 32 -9.58 -9.72 -5.23
N LEU A 33 -9.01 -8.64 -5.78
CA LEU A 33 -8.29 -8.68 -7.06
C LEU A 33 -7.06 -9.58 -6.96
N ILE A 34 -6.32 -9.50 -5.85
CA ILE A 34 -5.16 -10.38 -5.62
C ILE A 34 -5.60 -11.83 -5.49
N ASP A 35 -6.70 -12.11 -4.77
CA ASP A 35 -7.25 -13.46 -4.69
C ASP A 35 -7.69 -13.99 -6.07
N GLY A 36 -8.22 -13.13 -6.93
CA GLY A 36 -8.52 -13.45 -8.32
C GLY A 36 -7.27 -13.84 -9.12
N LEU A 37 -6.19 -13.05 -9.00
CA LEU A 37 -4.90 -13.35 -9.65
C LEU A 37 -4.33 -14.69 -9.17
N ARG A 38 -4.35 -14.95 -7.85
CA ARG A 38 -3.84 -16.21 -7.27
C ARG A 38 -4.60 -17.45 -7.75
N LYS A 39 -5.90 -17.32 -8.03
CA LYS A 39 -6.69 -18.41 -8.61
C LYS A 39 -6.33 -18.67 -10.07
N GLY A 40 -5.88 -17.65 -10.80
CA GLY A 40 -5.51 -17.75 -12.21
C GLY A 40 -4.09 -18.27 -12.42
N THR A 41 -3.16 -17.98 -11.51
CA THR A 41 -1.75 -18.41 -11.63
C THR A 41 -1.03 -18.31 -10.28
N SER A 42 -0.06 -19.21 -10.07
CA SER A 42 0.91 -19.12 -8.97
C SER A 42 2.22 -18.45 -9.40
N ASP A 43 2.44 -18.26 -10.70
CA ASP A 43 3.65 -17.61 -11.21
C ASP A 43 3.52 -16.09 -11.09
N ARG A 44 4.31 -15.51 -10.19
CA ARG A 44 4.39 -14.06 -9.98
C ARG A 44 4.78 -13.32 -11.25
N THR A 45 5.68 -13.87 -12.07
CA THR A 45 6.25 -13.13 -13.20
C THR A 45 5.16 -12.74 -14.19
N SER A 46 4.21 -13.64 -14.45
CA SER A 46 3.02 -13.41 -15.27
C SER A 46 2.08 -12.29 -14.80
N VAL A 47 2.08 -11.95 -13.50
CA VAL A 47 1.17 -10.94 -12.91
C VAL A 47 1.87 -9.70 -12.35
N THR A 48 3.17 -9.55 -12.61
CA THR A 48 4.01 -8.47 -12.07
C THR A 48 3.42 -7.08 -12.32
N GLY A 49 2.93 -6.82 -13.54
CA GLY A 49 2.33 -5.52 -13.88
C GLY A 49 1.04 -5.22 -13.12
N ALA A 50 0.20 -6.24 -12.89
CA ALA A 50 -1.03 -6.11 -12.12
C ALA A 50 -0.72 -5.85 -10.63
N LEU A 51 0.22 -6.59 -10.06
CA LEU A 51 0.67 -6.38 -8.67
C LEU A 51 1.28 -4.98 -8.48
N PHE A 52 2.03 -4.49 -9.45
CA PHE A 52 2.55 -3.12 -9.44
C PHE A 52 1.42 -2.07 -9.45
N GLY A 53 0.41 -2.24 -10.31
CA GLY A 53 -0.76 -1.37 -10.37
C GLY A 53 -1.55 -1.34 -9.05
N ILE A 54 -1.77 -2.51 -8.46
CA ILE A 54 -2.43 -2.66 -7.16
C ILE A 54 -1.57 -2.02 -6.05
N GLY A 55 -0.26 -2.23 -6.03
CA GLY A 55 0.65 -1.61 -5.07
C GLY A 55 0.67 -0.08 -5.16
N ALA A 56 0.64 0.46 -6.38
CA ALA A 56 0.51 1.89 -6.61
C ALA A 56 -0.82 2.44 -6.08
N TYR A 57 -1.93 1.71 -6.29
CA TYR A 57 -3.23 2.06 -5.75
C TYR A 57 -3.25 2.07 -4.21
N VAL A 58 -2.71 1.04 -3.57
CA VAL A 58 -2.61 0.96 -2.10
C VAL A 58 -1.80 2.13 -1.55
N GLY A 59 -0.65 2.45 -2.15
CA GLY A 59 0.14 3.60 -1.73
C GLY A 59 -0.60 4.93 -1.88
N GLU A 60 -1.41 5.12 -2.94
CA GLU A 60 -2.27 6.30 -3.07
C GLU A 60 -3.36 6.38 -1.99
N VAL A 61 -3.93 5.24 -1.56
CA VAL A 61 -4.85 5.21 -0.42
C VAL A 61 -4.14 5.67 0.85
N LEU A 62 -2.92 5.19 1.10
CA LEU A 62 -2.12 5.60 2.27
C LEU A 62 -1.79 7.09 2.25
N VAL A 63 -1.38 7.62 1.10
CA VAL A 63 -1.09 9.06 0.94
C VAL A 63 -2.32 9.91 1.22
N ARG A 64 -3.48 9.53 0.68
CA ARG A 64 -4.72 10.33 0.79
C ARG A 64 -5.43 10.19 2.13
N ARG A 65 -5.35 9.02 2.76
CA ARG A 65 -6.16 8.69 3.94
C ARG A 65 -5.37 8.65 5.25
N ALA A 66 -4.06 8.40 5.18
CA ALA A 66 -3.19 8.29 6.35
C ALA A 66 -2.10 9.38 6.40
N GLY A 67 -2.15 10.39 5.51
CA GLY A 67 -1.19 11.48 5.47
C GLY A 67 0.22 11.05 5.06
N ALA A 68 0.37 9.87 4.47
CA ALA A 68 1.66 9.38 4.01
C ALA A 68 2.18 10.22 2.82
N VAL A 69 3.49 10.16 2.57
CA VAL A 69 4.12 10.75 1.38
C VAL A 69 4.88 9.68 0.62
N TRP A 70 4.82 9.71 -0.71
CA TRP A 70 5.67 8.84 -1.53
C TRP A 70 7.13 9.19 -1.31
N VAL A 71 7.96 8.15 -1.17
CA VAL A 71 9.41 8.24 -1.14
C VAL A 71 9.96 7.34 -2.24
N ASP A 72 10.84 7.88 -3.06
CA ASP A 72 11.55 7.08 -4.05
C ASP A 72 12.67 6.31 -3.35
N PHE A 73 12.77 5.02 -3.66
CA PHE A 73 13.91 4.24 -3.22
C PHE A 73 15.11 4.59 -4.08
N ASP A 74 16.27 4.76 -3.44
CA ASP A 74 17.53 4.98 -4.15
C ASP A 74 17.96 3.73 -4.94
N ALA A 75 19.03 3.85 -5.72
CA ALA A 75 19.49 2.76 -6.59
C ALA A 75 19.82 1.46 -5.82
N ALA A 76 20.36 1.56 -4.61
CA ALA A 76 20.70 0.40 -3.79
C ALA A 76 19.44 -0.26 -3.21
N GLN A 77 18.48 0.55 -2.78
CA GLN A 77 17.19 0.10 -2.28
C GLN A 77 16.33 -0.51 -3.38
N ARG A 78 16.40 0.01 -4.62
CA ARG A 78 15.72 -0.61 -5.78
C ARG A 78 16.25 -2.00 -6.11
N LEU A 79 17.57 -2.21 -5.97
CA LEU A 79 18.19 -3.52 -6.11
C LEU A 79 17.73 -4.49 -5.03
N TYR A 80 17.55 -4.02 -3.79
CA TYR A 80 17.19 -4.86 -2.64
C TYR A 80 15.69 -5.16 -2.56
N PHE A 81 14.83 -4.20 -2.84
CA PHE A 81 13.37 -4.34 -2.76
C PHE A 81 12.72 -4.79 -4.08
N GLY A 82 13.47 -4.73 -5.20
CA GLY A 82 12.95 -5.02 -6.54
C GLY A 82 11.82 -4.07 -7.00
N GLN A 83 11.56 -3.00 -6.26
CA GLN A 83 10.45 -2.06 -6.46
C GLN A 83 10.95 -0.61 -6.32
N PRO A 84 10.38 0.36 -7.05
CA PRO A 84 10.97 1.69 -7.18
C PRO A 84 10.69 2.67 -6.03
N ALA A 85 9.69 2.41 -5.18
CA ALA A 85 9.16 3.41 -4.23
C ALA A 85 8.46 2.79 -3.01
N GLY A 86 8.44 3.56 -1.92
CA GLY A 86 7.70 3.30 -0.69
C GLY A 86 6.86 4.51 -0.26
N VAL A 87 6.18 4.41 0.88
CA VAL A 87 5.49 5.55 1.51
C VAL A 87 6.02 5.79 2.91
N ARG A 88 6.29 7.05 3.25
CA ARG A 88 6.67 7.48 4.59
C ARG A 88 5.44 8.02 5.30
N MET A 89 5.13 7.45 6.45
CA MET A 89 4.03 7.86 7.32
C MET A 89 4.40 9.13 8.11
N PRO A 90 3.41 9.85 8.67
CA PRO A 90 3.66 11.03 9.50
C PRO A 90 4.52 10.75 10.74
N ASP A 91 4.50 9.51 11.26
CA ASP A 91 5.34 9.05 12.37
C ASP A 91 6.81 8.81 11.98
N GLY A 92 7.16 9.02 10.71
CA GLY A 92 8.49 8.84 10.15
C GLY A 92 8.78 7.43 9.63
N ARG A 93 7.92 6.44 9.88
CA ARG A 93 8.13 5.05 9.42
C ARG A 93 7.90 4.93 7.92
N VAL A 94 8.77 4.17 7.25
CA VAL A 94 8.66 3.88 5.83
C VAL A 94 8.05 2.49 5.63
N TRP A 95 7.10 2.41 4.71
CA TRP A 95 6.40 1.20 4.34
C TRP A 95 6.48 0.96 2.83
N ASN A 96 6.52 -0.30 2.41
CA ASN A 96 6.56 -0.68 1.00
C ASN A 96 5.20 -1.28 0.56
N PRO A 97 4.29 -0.48 -0.02
CA PRO A 97 2.99 -0.98 -0.45
C PRO A 97 3.09 -1.98 -1.61
N LEU A 98 4.14 -1.88 -2.44
CA LEU A 98 4.35 -2.79 -3.58
C LEU A 98 4.79 -4.16 -3.06
N GLY A 99 5.76 -4.17 -2.14
CA GLY A 99 6.18 -5.38 -1.43
C GLY A 99 5.03 -6.02 -0.65
N LYS A 100 4.19 -5.22 0.02
CA LYS A 100 3.02 -5.75 0.76
C LYS A 100 2.03 -6.46 -0.15
N VAL A 101 1.79 -5.94 -1.35
CA VAL A 101 0.93 -6.58 -2.37
C VAL A 101 1.54 -7.87 -2.89
N VAL A 102 2.86 -7.90 -3.11
CA VAL A 102 3.57 -9.14 -3.48
C VAL A 102 3.44 -10.19 -2.38
N ASN A 103 3.66 -9.82 -1.12
CA ASN A 103 3.47 -10.73 0.02
C ASN A 103 2.02 -11.24 0.09
N ARG A 104 1.02 -10.38 -0.17
CA ARG A 104 -0.39 -10.80 -0.23
C ARG A 104 -0.66 -11.81 -1.35
N PHE A 105 0.02 -11.67 -2.49
CA PHE A 105 -0.05 -12.61 -3.61
C PHE A 105 0.69 -13.92 -3.35
N GLU A 106 1.80 -13.92 -2.61
CA GLU A 106 2.60 -15.12 -2.34
C GLU A 106 2.10 -15.84 -1.07
N LEU A 107 1.99 -15.14 0.06
CA LEU A 107 1.75 -15.71 1.40
C LEU A 107 0.28 -15.85 1.78
N GLY A 108 -0.61 -15.02 1.22
CA GLY A 108 -2.06 -15.24 1.28
C GLY A 108 -2.78 -14.28 2.22
N ARG A 109 -3.95 -14.71 2.69
CA ARG A 109 -4.97 -13.85 3.31
C ARG A 109 -4.48 -13.12 4.56
N GLU A 110 -3.50 -13.69 5.26
CA GLU A 110 -2.87 -13.10 6.44
C GLU A 110 -2.19 -11.76 6.13
N GLU A 111 -1.77 -11.56 4.89
CA GLU A 111 -1.14 -10.34 4.41
C GLU A 111 -2.15 -9.29 3.92
N SER A 112 -3.41 -9.35 4.37
CA SER A 112 -4.49 -8.46 3.93
C SER A 112 -4.10 -6.99 3.97
N LEU A 113 -4.37 -6.29 2.87
CA LEU A 113 -4.11 -4.87 2.70
C LEU A 113 -4.97 -4.01 3.61
N GLN A 114 -6.21 -4.44 3.85
CA GLN A 114 -7.07 -3.75 4.80
C GLN A 114 -6.54 -3.87 6.24
N THR A 115 -6.23 -5.08 6.68
CA THR A 115 -5.67 -5.31 8.03
C THR A 115 -4.39 -4.52 8.20
N PHE A 116 -3.54 -4.51 7.17
CA PHE A 116 -2.34 -3.69 7.13
C PHE A 116 -2.64 -2.21 7.38
N TYR A 117 -3.60 -1.61 6.69
CA TYR A 117 -3.98 -0.20 6.93
C TYR A 117 -4.41 0.05 8.38
N LEU A 118 -5.16 -0.87 8.97
CA LEU A 118 -5.65 -0.74 10.35
C LEU A 118 -4.50 -0.81 11.37
N THR A 119 -3.47 -1.62 11.13
CA THR A 119 -2.31 -1.71 12.04
C THR A 119 -1.41 -0.47 11.99
N LEU A 120 -1.40 0.28 10.88
CA LEU A 120 -0.66 1.55 10.78
C LEU A 120 -1.13 2.59 11.80
N HIS A 121 -2.40 2.54 12.20
CA HIS A 121 -2.99 3.49 13.16
C HIS A 121 -2.86 3.01 14.62
N GLY A 122 -2.44 1.76 14.85
CA GLY A 122 -2.46 1.11 16.16
C GLY A 122 -1.30 1.41 17.11
N ARG A 123 -0.33 2.25 16.74
CA ARG A 123 0.84 2.58 17.60
C ARG A 123 1.27 4.06 17.54
N GLY A 124 0.32 4.98 17.42
CA GLY A 124 0.55 6.42 17.30
C GLY A 124 -0.09 7.27 18.40
N GLY A 125 -0.24 6.76 19.62
CA GLY A 125 -0.92 7.47 20.70
C GLY A 125 -0.27 7.24 22.06
N ASP A 126 0.97 7.68 22.23
CA ASP A 126 1.50 8.32 23.45
C ASP A 126 3.02 8.47 23.30
N ARG A 127 3.48 9.71 23.18
CA ARG A 127 4.79 10.20 23.66
C ARG A 127 4.94 11.65 23.25
N GLY A 128 4.82 12.55 24.22
CA GLY A 128 5.43 13.89 24.13
C GLY A 128 4.56 15.11 24.42
N LYS A 129 3.49 15.02 25.23
CA LYS A 129 3.02 16.21 25.98
C LYS A 129 3.55 16.15 27.41
N GLY A 130 4.88 16.18 27.53
CA GLY A 130 5.59 16.26 28.80
C GLY A 130 5.85 17.72 29.18
N ARG A 131 4.89 18.30 29.89
CA ARG A 131 5.04 19.27 30.99
C ARG A 131 6.19 20.28 30.87
N THR A 132 5.85 21.52 30.51
CA THR A 132 6.56 22.71 31.01
C THR A 132 6.39 22.72 32.53
N CYS A 133 7.38 22.20 33.27
CA CYS A 133 7.59 22.63 34.64
C CYS A 133 8.35 23.94 34.55
N ALA A 134 7.64 25.04 34.80
CA ALA A 134 8.26 26.24 35.33
C ALA A 134 8.91 25.86 36.66
N ALA A 135 10.23 26.00 36.74
CA ALA A 135 10.94 26.09 38.02
C ALA A 135 11.41 27.54 38.14
N LEU A 136 11.04 28.10 39.29
CA LEU A 136 11.42 29.40 39.84
C LEU A 136 12.94 29.60 39.86
#